data_AF-A0A8T0ERP7-F1
#
_entry.id   AF-A0A8T0ERP7-F1
#
_cell.length_a   1.000
_cell.length_b   1.000
_cell.length_c   1.000
_cell.angle_alpha   90.00
_cell.angle_beta   90.00
_cell.angle_gamma   90.00
#
_symmetry.space_group_name_H-M   'P 1'
#
loop_
_entity.id
_entity.type
_entity.pdbx_description
1 polymer ?
#
loop_
_entity_poly.entity_id
_entity_poly.type
_entity_poly.pdbx_seq_one_letter_code
_entity_poly.pdbx_strand_id
1 'polypeptide(L)'
;MEESKEQVQDSPKSDANEDPILRNIIISVPANFQKFIPPIVEKLKTRHYFWNEDGEWMKDNEIVKRTNVIDLFSYLMRNVKKGYEPHGFSVFWKGINEIKIPTR
;
A
#
# COMPACT_ATOMS: atom_id res chain seq x y z
N MET A 1 1.33 34.10 40.14
CA MET A 1 1.36 34.97 38.95
C MET A 1 2.20 34.20 37.93
N GLU A 2 1.63 33.17 37.30
CA GLU A 2 0.67 33.29 36.17
C GLU A 2 1.41 34.03 35.04
N GLU A 3 1.87 33.34 33.99
CA GLU A 3 1.00 32.94 32.88
C GLU A 3 1.64 31.80 32.06
N SER A 4 1.01 30.62 32.09
CA SER A 4 1.24 29.57 31.08
C SER A 4 0.42 29.92 29.86
N LYS A 5 1.09 30.21 28.74
CA LYS A 5 0.43 30.30 27.43
C LYS A 5 0.74 29.05 26.64
N GLU A 6 -0.02 28.00 26.91
CA GLU A 6 -0.10 26.82 26.04
C GLU A 6 -0.66 27.24 24.68
N GLN A 7 0.23 27.40 23.70
CA GLN A 7 -0.14 27.24 22.30
C GLN A 7 -0.10 25.74 22.00
N VAL A 8 -1.25 25.10 22.18
CA VAL A 8 -1.52 23.79 21.57
C VAL A 8 -1.65 24.03 20.07
N GLN A 9 -0.52 23.91 19.38
CA GLN A 9 -0.47 23.86 17.94
C GLN A 9 -0.97 22.48 17.53
N ASP A 10 -2.25 22.41 17.15
CA ASP A 10 -2.88 21.29 16.46
C ASP A 10 -2.05 20.97 15.21
N SER A 11 -1.11 20.06 15.40
CA SER A 11 -0.29 19.46 14.35
C SER A 11 -0.91 18.10 14.11
N PRO A 12 -1.26 17.73 12.86
CA PRO A 12 -1.84 16.43 12.59
C PRO A 12 -0.87 15.38 13.11
N LYS A 13 -1.34 14.57 14.07
CA LYS A 13 -0.60 13.46 14.66
C LYS A 13 0.11 12.71 13.54
N SER A 14 1.42 12.90 13.46
CA SER A 14 2.29 12.06 12.67
C SER A 14 2.23 10.67 13.30
N ASP A 15 1.35 9.84 12.74
CA ASP A 15 1.06 8.48 13.17
C ASP A 15 2.35 7.69 13.34
N ALA A 16 2.64 7.28 14.57
CA ALA A 16 3.81 6.48 14.94
C ALA A 16 3.69 5.01 14.50
N ASN A 17 3.14 4.75 13.32
CA ASN A 17 2.89 3.44 12.71
C ASN A 17 3.17 3.48 11.20
N GLU A 18 4.38 3.88 10.79
CA GLU A 18 4.81 3.65 9.40
C GLU A 18 4.92 2.13 9.19
N ASP A 19 3.90 1.53 8.59
CA ASP A 19 3.94 0.16 8.08
C ASP A 19 5.21 0.02 7.21
N PRO A 20 6.22 -0.78 7.66
CA PRO A 20 7.51 -0.83 6.99
C PRO A 20 7.37 -1.41 5.58
N ILE A 21 6.37 -2.26 5.35
CA ILE A 21 6.06 -2.84 4.05
C ILE A 21 5.45 -1.77 3.15
N LEU A 22 4.52 -0.96 3.66
CA LEU A 22 3.97 0.18 2.92
C LEU A 22 5.07 1.13 2.45
N ARG A 23 6.03 1.47 3.32
CA ARG A 23 7.17 2.31 2.95
C ARG A 23 8.00 1.65 1.84
N ASN A 24 8.25 0.35 1.94
CA ASN A 24 8.97 -0.41 0.92
C ASN A 24 8.22 -0.48 -0.42
N ILE A 25 6.89 -0.58 -0.41
CA ILE A 25 6.04 -0.50 -1.61
C ILE A 25 6.22 0.88 -2.27
N ILE A 26 6.18 1.96 -1.48
CA ILE A 26 6.31 3.32 -2.01
C ILE A 26 7.67 3.50 -2.69
N ILE A 27 8.78 3.08 -2.07
CA ILE A 27 10.11 3.25 -2.69
C ILE A 27 10.36 2.31 -3.87
N SER A 28 9.66 1.18 -3.96
CA SER A 28 9.86 0.19 -5.04
C SER A 28 9.22 0.63 -6.37
N VAL A 29 8.22 1.51 -6.33
CA VAL A 29 7.54 2.03 -7.52
C VAL A 29 8.21 3.30 -8.06
N PRO A 30 8.05 3.63 -9.36
CA PRO A 30 8.57 4.87 -9.93
C PRO A 30 8.04 6.11 -9.21
N ALA A 31 8.87 7.14 -9.05
CA ALA A 31 8.57 8.37 -8.29
C ALA A 31 7.21 9.00 -8.66
N ASN A 32 6.85 8.99 -9.94
CA ASN A 32 5.60 9.54 -10.44
C ASN A 32 4.35 8.84 -9.88
N PHE A 33 4.48 7.58 -9.45
CA PHE A 33 3.40 6.76 -8.92
C PHE A 33 3.35 6.69 -7.39
N GLN A 34 4.41 7.10 -6.69
CA GLN A 34 4.53 6.99 -5.23
C GLN A 34 3.36 7.65 -4.49
N LYS A 35 2.93 8.83 -4.95
CA LYS A 35 1.80 9.57 -4.38
C LYS A 35 0.45 8.85 -4.48
N PHE A 36 0.32 7.87 -5.38
CA PHE A 36 -0.90 7.09 -5.55
C PHE A 36 -0.92 5.81 -4.70
N ILE A 37 0.21 5.39 -4.14
CA ILE A 37 0.30 4.14 -3.37
C ILE A 37 -0.54 4.22 -2.08
N PRO A 38 -0.40 5.24 -1.21
CA PRO A 38 -1.22 5.32 0.00
C PRO A 38 -2.74 5.24 -0.28
N PRO A 39 -3.33 6.04 -1.20
CA PRO A 39 -4.77 5.97 -1.44
C PRO A 39 -5.23 4.65 -2.10
N ILE A 40 -4.38 3.97 -2.87
CA ILE A 40 -4.69 2.63 -3.39
C ILE A 40 -4.74 1.62 -2.24
N VAL A 41 -3.74 1.66 -1.35
CA VAL A 41 -3.66 0.80 -0.18
C VAL A 41 -4.85 1.01 0.75
N GLU A 42 -5.24 2.25 1.02
CA GLU A 42 -6.41 2.55 1.83
C GLU A 42 -7.68 1.91 1.23
N LYS A 43 -7.88 2.04 -0.08
CA LYS A 43 -9.01 1.39 -0.76
C LYS A 43 -8.96 -0.13 -0.69
N LEU A 44 -7.78 -0.74 -0.83
CA LEU A 44 -7.61 -2.19 -0.66
C LEU A 44 -8.03 -2.64 0.73
N LYS A 45 -7.62 -1.91 1.78
CA LYS A 45 -7.99 -2.19 3.17
C LYS A 45 -9.51 -2.12 3.38
N THR A 46 -10.23 -1.19 2.73
CA THR A 46 -11.71 -1.13 2.79
C THR A 46 -12.42 -2.34 2.15
N ARG A 47 -11.69 -3.13 1.35
CA ARG A 47 -12.16 -4.36 0.69
C ARG A 47 -11.57 -5.62 1.31
N HIS A 48 -11.04 -5.52 2.53
CA HIS A 48 -10.42 -6.63 3.25
C HIS A 48 -9.18 -7.23 2.58
N TYR A 49 -8.48 -6.42 1.76
CA TYR A 49 -7.17 -6.75 1.23
C TYR A 49 -6.07 -6.18 2.12
N PHE A 50 -5.15 -7.05 2.56
CA PHE A 50 -4.05 -6.72 3.46
C PHE A 50 -2.80 -7.51 3.08
N TRP A 51 -1.77 -7.43 3.92
CA TRP A 51 -0.59 -8.27 3.86
C TRP A 51 -0.14 -8.62 5.28
N ASN A 52 0.55 -9.75 5.42
CA ASN A 52 1.18 -10.16 6.67
C ASN A 52 2.56 -9.47 6.84
N GLU A 53 3.26 -9.82 7.92
CA GLU A 53 4.61 -9.33 8.23
C GLU A 53 5.67 -9.72 7.19
N ASP A 54 5.44 -10.82 6.46
CA ASP A 54 6.30 -11.28 5.36
C ASP A 54 6.01 -10.56 4.03
N GLY A 55 4.99 -9.69 3.99
CA GLY A 55 4.54 -9.03 2.78
C GLY A 55 3.75 -9.95 1.83
N GLU A 56 3.27 -11.09 2.32
CA GLU A 56 2.35 -11.95 1.56
C GLU A 56 0.96 -11.31 1.53
N TRP A 57 0.36 -11.32 0.35
CA TRP A 57 -0.98 -10.82 0.07
C TRP A 57 -2.06 -11.63 0.79
N MET A 58 -3.02 -10.93 1.38
CA MET A 58 -4.14 -11.52 2.12
C MET A 58 -5.47 -10.94 1.63
N LYS A 59 -6.49 -11.80 1.56
CA LYS A 59 -7.88 -11.44 1.32
C LYS A 59 -8.77 -12.13 2.34
N ASP A 60 -9.60 -11.39 3.08
CA ASP A 60 -10.52 -11.97 4.06
C ASP A 60 -9.84 -12.94 5.04
N ASN A 61 -8.60 -12.62 5.45
CA ASN A 61 -7.74 -13.45 6.31
C ASN A 61 -7.16 -14.73 5.67
N GLU A 62 -7.39 -14.97 4.38
CA GLU A 62 -6.73 -16.02 3.59
C GLU A 62 -5.44 -15.50 2.98
N ILE A 63 -4.33 -16.21 3.22
CA ILE A 63 -3.00 -15.84 2.71
C ILE A 63 -2.80 -16.45 1.32
N VAL A 64 -2.40 -15.63 0.36
CA VAL A 64 -1.92 -16.08 -0.94
C VAL A 64 -0.42 -16.33 -0.82
N LYS A 65 -0.05 -17.57 -0.49
CA LYS A 65 1.34 -17.95 -0.21
C LYS A 65 2.29 -17.61 -1.36
N ARG A 66 3.55 -17.34 -1.02
CA ARG A 66 4.64 -17.02 -1.98
C ARG A 66 4.41 -15.75 -2.78
N THR A 67 3.50 -14.89 -2.36
CA THR A 67 3.36 -13.53 -2.91
C THR A 67 4.31 -12.59 -2.19
N ASN A 68 4.68 -11.50 -2.86
CA ASN A 68 5.36 -10.39 -2.23
C ASN A 68 4.71 -9.10 -2.71
N VAL A 69 4.03 -8.39 -1.81
CA VAL A 69 3.26 -7.17 -2.13
C VAL A 69 4.14 -6.06 -2.70
N ILE A 70 5.41 -5.98 -2.30
CA ILE A 70 6.37 -4.99 -2.82
C ILE A 70 6.64 -5.28 -4.31
N ASP A 71 6.84 -6.55 -4.66
CA ASP A 71 7.05 -6.98 -6.05
C ASP A 71 5.78 -6.82 -6.89
N LEU A 72 4.62 -7.12 -6.33
CA LEU A 72 3.32 -6.97 -6.99
C LEU A 72 3.06 -5.51 -7.41
N PHE A 73 3.25 -4.56 -6.50
CA PHE A 73 3.10 -3.13 -6.79
C PHE A 73 4.20 -2.61 -7.73
N SER A 74 5.46 -3.02 -7.51
CA SER A 74 6.58 -2.66 -8.38
C SER A 74 6.33 -3.12 -9.82
N TYR A 75 5.90 -4.36 -10.01
CA TYR A 75 5.58 -4.94 -11.32
C TYR A 75 4.41 -4.20 -11.99
N LEU A 76 3.34 -3.95 -11.25
CA LEU A 76 2.17 -3.21 -11.74
C LEU A 76 2.55 -1.81 -12.24
N MET A 77 3.25 -1.02 -11.41
CA MET A 77 3.53 0.38 -11.72
C MET A 77 4.62 0.57 -12.78
N ARG A 78 5.54 -0.39 -12.90
CA ARG A 78 6.59 -0.37 -13.93
C ARG A 78 6.08 -0.85 -15.29
N ASN A 79 4.86 -1.40 -15.37
CA ASN A 79 4.26 -1.92 -16.61
C ASN A 79 5.22 -2.85 -17.37
N VAL A 80 5.89 -3.74 -16.65
CA VAL A 80 6.95 -4.61 -17.20
C VAL A 80 6.31 -5.74 -18.01
N LYS A 81 5.89 -5.43 -19.25
CA LYS A 81 5.26 -6.40 -20.17
C LYS A 81 6.19 -7.54 -20.61
N LYS A 82 7.50 -7.41 -20.36
CA LYS A 82 8.53 -8.40 -20.69
C LYS A 82 9.35 -8.69 -19.44
N GLY A 83 8.84 -9.55 -18.57
CA GLY A 83 9.51 -9.92 -17.33
C GLY A 83 8.85 -11.11 -16.66
N TYR A 84 9.44 -11.54 -15.55
CA TYR A 84 8.86 -12.55 -14.65
C TYR A 84 7.66 -11.93 -13.94
N GLU A 85 6.46 -12.45 -14.21
CA GLU A 85 5.26 -12.07 -13.45
C GLU A 85 5.41 -12.58 -12.01
N PRO A 86 5.29 -11.70 -10.99
CA PRO A 86 5.37 -12.13 -9.61
C PRO A 86 4.27 -13.14 -9.27
N HIS A 87 4.59 -14.10 -8.41
CA HIS A 87 3.62 -15.12 -8.03
C HIS A 87 2.37 -14.48 -7.40
N GLY A 88 1.19 -15.00 -7.75
CA GLY A 88 -0.09 -14.48 -7.28
C GLY A 88 -0.50 -13.11 -7.86
N PHE A 89 0.18 -12.62 -8.91
CA PHE A 89 -0.19 -11.36 -9.57
C PHE A 89 -1.63 -11.34 -10.08
N SER A 90 -2.14 -12.43 -10.63
CA SER A 90 -3.54 -12.52 -11.08
C SER A 90 -4.54 -12.26 -9.96
N VAL A 91 -4.27 -12.75 -8.75
CA VAL A 91 -5.12 -12.55 -7.56
C VAL A 91 -5.02 -11.12 -7.06
N PHE A 92 -3.81 -10.58 -7.00
CA PHE A 92 -3.58 -9.16 -6.68
C PHE A 92 -4.28 -8.23 -7.68
N TRP A 93 -4.14 -8.50 -8.98
CA TRP A 93 -4.75 -7.72 -10.05
C TRP A 93 -6.26 -7.72 -9.98
N LYS A 94 -6.87 -8.84 -9.58
CA LYS A 94 -8.30 -8.90 -9.28
C LYS A 94 -8.68 -7.93 -8.17
N GLY A 95 -7.93 -7.90 -7.06
CA GLY A 95 -8.15 -6.95 -5.97
C GLY A 95 -8.02 -5.49 -6.40
N ILE A 96 -7.03 -5.17 -7.23
CA ILE A 96 -6.85 -3.83 -7.81
C ILE A 96 -8.03 -3.42 -8.71
N ASN A 97 -8.59 -4.35 -9.50
CA ASN A 97 -9.77 -4.08 -10.31
C ASN A 97 -11.05 -3.90 -9.46
N GLU A 98 -11.16 -4.61 -8.34
CA GLU A 98 -12.32 -4.52 -7.43
C GLU A 98 -12.43 -3.17 -6.71
N ILE A 99 -11.30 -2.51 -6.41
CA ILE A 99 -11.30 -1.20 -5.77
C ILE A 99 -11.69 -0.05 -6.73
N LYS A 100 -11.98 -0.35 -8.01
CA LYS A 100 -12.35 0.60 -9.07
C LYS A 100 -11.54 1.89 -8.94
N ILE A 101 -10.21 1.81 -9.13
CA ILE A 101 -9.38 3.03 -9.17
C ILE A 101 -9.96 3.91 -10.28
N PRO A 102 -10.49 5.11 -9.97
CA PRO A 102 -11.06 5.98 -10.99
C PRO A 102 -9.92 6.36 -11.93
N THR A 103 -9.98 5.84 -13.15
CA THR A 103 -9.21 6.33 -14.28
C THR A 103 -9.84 7.67 -14.64
N ARG A 104 -9.23 8.77 -14.18
CA ARG A 104 -9.55 10.11 -14.70
C ARG A 104 -9.02 10.24 -16.11
#